data_AF-A0A395HGM4-F1
#
_entry.id   AF-A0A395HGM4-F1
#
_cell.length_a   1.000
_cell.length_b   1.000
_cell.length_c   1.000
_cell.angle_alpha   90.00
_cell.angle_beta   90.00
_cell.angle_gamma   90.00
#
_symmetry.space_group_name_H-M   'P 1'
#
loop_
_entity.id
_entity.type
_entity.pdbx_description
1 polymer ?
#
loop_
_entity_poly.entity_id
_entity_poly.type
_entity_poly.pdbx_seq_one_letter_code
_entity_poly.pdbx_strand_id
1 'polypeptide(L)'
;MAKTTAFRPLLPAATPPSRILSAKGSGPTQTRRSSACLKCRKKRVKCVGSSPCQACAGSGSACIFEPFKDRRRKAALINAEQSNKRYQELLKQLIGTLMFGDDEQISALKEFVRYHASVESCLDLLGSEDQPSSSPSETR
;
A
#
# COMPACT_ATOMS: atom_id res chain seq x y z
N MET A 1 -6.76 2.18 48.41
CA MET A 1 -5.43 1.53 48.25
C MET A 1 -5.28 1.08 46.80
N ALA A 2 -4.68 1.89 45.93
CA ALA A 2 -4.51 1.55 44.50
C ALA A 2 -3.23 0.74 44.31
N LYS A 3 -3.34 -0.45 43.69
CA LYS A 3 -2.20 -1.32 43.36
C LYS A 3 -1.54 -0.82 42.08
N THR A 4 -0.35 -0.22 42.20
CA THR A 4 0.49 0.14 41.06
C THR A 4 1.06 -1.14 40.45
N THR A 5 0.62 -1.50 39.24
CA THR A 5 1.22 -2.57 38.44
C THR A 5 2.57 -2.11 37.92
N ALA A 6 3.66 -2.57 38.52
CA ALA A 6 5.00 -2.35 38.00
C ALA A 6 5.17 -3.14 36.70
N PHE A 7 5.46 -2.45 35.59
CA PHE A 7 5.79 -3.09 34.32
C PHE A 7 7.17 -3.75 34.40
N ARG A 8 7.32 -4.90 33.75
CA ARG A 8 8.59 -5.65 33.69
C ARG A 8 9.59 -4.87 32.84
N PRO A 9 10.82 -4.63 33.31
CA PRO A 9 11.83 -3.90 32.54
C PRO A 9 12.25 -4.71 31.31
N LEU A 10 12.37 -4.03 30.17
CA LEU A 10 12.89 -4.63 28.94
C LEU A 10 14.39 -4.86 29.10
N LEU A 11 14.85 -6.11 28.94
CA LEU A 11 16.28 -6.39 28.87
C LEU A 11 16.83 -5.99 27.49
N PRO A 12 18.10 -5.54 27.41
CA PRO A 12 18.78 -5.33 26.13
C PRO A 12 18.74 -6.59 25.27
N ALA A 13 18.58 -6.42 23.97
CA ALA A 13 18.63 -7.54 23.04
C ALA A 13 19.99 -8.24 23.16
N ALA A 14 19.99 -9.48 23.65
CA ALA A 14 21.19 -10.31 23.63
C ALA A 14 21.65 -10.44 22.17
N THR A 15 22.95 -10.22 21.93
CA THR A 15 23.55 -10.43 20.61
C THR A 15 23.20 -11.85 20.16
N PRO A 16 22.56 -12.02 18.98
CA PRO A 16 22.27 -13.36 18.49
C PRO A 16 23.60 -14.09 18.31
N PRO A 17 23.71 -15.37 18.73
CA PRO A 17 24.89 -16.14 18.40
C PRO A 17 25.05 -16.10 16.87
N SER A 18 26.24 -15.72 16.41
CA SER A 18 26.60 -15.70 15.00
C SER A 18 26.11 -17.00 14.38
N ARG A 19 25.06 -16.91 13.56
CA ARG A 19 24.54 -18.08 12.85
C ARG A 19 25.61 -18.46 11.86
N ILE A 20 26.46 -19.40 12.22
CA ILE A 20 27.27 -20.13 11.26
C ILE A 20 26.25 -20.74 10.30
N LEU A 21 26.22 -20.20 9.08
CA LEU A 21 25.43 -20.72 7.98
C LEU A 21 25.96 -22.13 7.71
N SER A 22 25.39 -23.12 8.40
CA SER A 22 25.60 -24.52 8.07
C SER A 22 25.00 -24.73 6.69
N ALA A 23 25.86 -24.68 5.67
CA ALA A 23 25.59 -25.17 4.34
C ALA A 23 25.37 -26.69 4.46
N LYS A 24 24.11 -27.10 4.67
CA LYS A 24 23.72 -28.51 4.64
C LYS A 24 22.36 -28.64 3.99
N GLY A 25 22.36 -29.23 2.79
CA GLY A 25 21.19 -29.81 2.14
C GLY A 25 20.72 -29.06 0.90
N SER A 26 21.17 -29.53 -0.27
CA SER A 26 20.51 -29.39 -1.57
C SER A 26 19.19 -30.17 -1.61
N GLY A 27 18.26 -29.88 -0.68
CA GLY A 27 16.85 -30.26 -0.84
C GLY A 27 16.18 -29.29 -1.81
N PRO A 28 15.06 -29.68 -2.48
CA PRO A 28 14.31 -28.77 -3.34
C PRO A 28 14.05 -27.50 -2.55
N THR A 29 14.57 -26.38 -3.06
CA THR A 29 14.46 -25.08 -2.42
C THR A 29 12.98 -24.83 -2.20
N GLN A 30 12.51 -25.08 -0.97
CA GLN A 30 11.12 -24.82 -0.61
C GLN A 30 10.94 -23.33 -0.81
N THR A 31 10.30 -22.94 -1.91
CA THR A 31 9.95 -21.55 -2.17
C THR A 31 9.16 -21.11 -0.96
N ARG A 32 9.77 -20.30 -0.08
CA ARG A 32 9.10 -19.80 1.11
C ARG A 32 7.99 -18.88 0.60
N ARG A 33 6.78 -19.42 0.55
CA ARG A 33 5.61 -18.70 0.06
C ARG A 33 5.10 -17.85 1.20
N SER A 34 5.00 -16.56 0.96
CA SER A 34 4.61 -15.55 1.95
C SER A 34 3.10 -15.53 2.24
N SER A 35 2.30 -16.38 1.59
CA SER A 35 0.86 -16.51 1.82
C SER A 35 0.45 -17.97 2.02
N ALA A 36 -0.35 -18.24 3.05
CA ALA A 36 -1.00 -19.54 3.25
C ALA A 36 -2.11 -19.79 2.21
N CYS A 37 -2.33 -21.06 1.87
CA CYS A 37 -3.46 -21.50 1.04
C CYS A 37 -4.81 -21.23 1.75
N LEU A 38 -5.91 -21.29 1.00
CA LEU A 38 -7.25 -20.97 1.51
C LEU A 38 -7.69 -21.85 2.69
N LYS A 39 -7.40 -23.16 2.64
CA LYS A 39 -7.74 -24.09 3.72
C LYS A 39 -6.94 -23.80 5.01
N CYS A 40 -5.62 -23.64 4.91
CA CYS A 40 -4.79 -23.31 6.07
C CYS A 40 -5.14 -21.95 6.66
N ARG A 41 -5.48 -20.97 5.81
CA ARG A 41 -5.99 -19.66 6.24
C ARG A 41 -7.29 -19.79 7.02
N LYS A 42 -8.26 -20.56 6.52
CA LYS A 42 -9.55 -20.83 7.20
C LYS A 42 -9.35 -21.56 8.52
N LYS A 43 -8.45 -22.54 8.57
CA LYS A 43 -8.14 -23.33 9.78
C LYS A 43 -7.19 -22.63 10.77
N ARG A 44 -6.60 -21.48 10.41
CA ARG A 44 -5.57 -20.77 11.20
C ARG A 44 -4.37 -21.65 11.60
N VAL A 45 -3.95 -22.54 10.70
CA VAL A 45 -2.79 -23.44 10.91
C VAL A 45 -1.60 -23.03 10.05
N LYS A 46 -0.40 -23.47 10.45
CA LYS A 46 0.83 -23.22 9.70
C LYS A 46 0.76 -23.87 8.31
N CYS A 47 0.92 -23.07 7.26
CA CYS A 47 1.01 -23.53 5.88
C CYS A 47 2.48 -23.63 5.47
N VAL A 48 2.96 -24.84 5.17
CA VAL A 48 4.37 -25.11 4.83
C VAL A 48 4.44 -25.95 3.55
N GLY A 49 5.40 -25.63 2.68
CA GLY A 49 5.65 -26.35 1.43
C GLY A 49 5.06 -25.68 0.18
N SER A 50 5.26 -26.33 -0.96
CA SER A 50 4.63 -26.01 -2.25
C SER A 50 3.15 -26.47 -2.28
N SER A 51 2.43 -26.25 -3.37
CA SER A 51 1.09 -26.82 -3.53
C SER A 51 1.20 -28.29 -3.96
N PRO A 52 0.56 -29.26 -3.28
CA PRO A 52 -0.20 -29.11 -2.05
C PRO A 52 0.67 -28.95 -0.79
N CYS A 53 0.30 -28.04 0.11
CA CYS A 53 1.07 -27.81 1.33
C CYS A 53 0.97 -29.03 2.27
N GLN A 54 1.92 -29.20 3.19
CA GLN A 54 2.00 -30.38 4.07
C GLN A 54 0.68 -30.68 4.80
N ALA A 55 -0.01 -29.65 5.31
CA ALA A 55 -1.29 -29.81 5.98
C ALA A 55 -2.43 -30.22 5.04
N CYS A 56 -2.41 -29.76 3.78
CA CYS A 56 -3.41 -30.15 2.79
C CYS A 56 -3.15 -31.57 2.26
N ALA A 57 -1.88 -31.93 2.06
CA ALA A 57 -1.47 -33.28 1.69
C ALA A 57 -1.93 -34.32 2.72
N GLY A 58 -1.68 -34.07 4.02
CA GLY A 58 -2.10 -34.98 5.09
C GLY A 58 -3.62 -35.05 5.33
N SER A 59 -4.39 -34.06 4.85
CA SER A 59 -5.85 -34.04 4.98
C SER A 59 -6.60 -34.38 3.69
N GLY A 60 -5.89 -34.69 2.60
CA GLY A 60 -6.49 -34.96 1.29
C GLY A 60 -7.33 -33.81 0.74
N SER A 61 -7.10 -32.57 1.18
CA SER A 61 -7.93 -31.41 0.83
C SER A 61 -7.31 -30.55 -0.27
N ALA A 62 -8.16 -29.92 -1.09
CA ALA A 62 -7.70 -29.04 -2.17
C ALA A 62 -6.84 -27.88 -1.63
N CYS A 63 -5.61 -27.79 -2.12
CA CYS A 63 -4.65 -26.75 -1.74
C CYS A 63 -4.65 -25.61 -2.77
N ILE A 64 -5.51 -24.61 -2.55
CA ILE A 64 -5.67 -23.49 -3.48
C ILE A 64 -5.01 -22.24 -2.90
N PHE A 65 -4.19 -21.57 -3.70
CA PHE A 65 -3.54 -20.30 -3.37
C PHE A 65 -4.12 -19.19 -4.24
N GLU A 66 -4.41 -18.03 -3.62
CA GLU A 66 -4.88 -16.84 -4.33
C GLU A 66 -3.89 -15.68 -4.07
N PRO A 67 -2.79 -15.60 -4.84
CA PRO A 67 -1.78 -14.56 -4.65
C PRO A 67 -2.35 -13.15 -4.90
N PHE A 68 -3.33 -13.04 -5.80
CA PHE A 68 -3.93 -11.76 -6.18
C PHE A 68 -4.84 -11.13 -5.12
N LYS A 69 -5.27 -11.90 -4.11
CA LYS A 69 -6.13 -11.39 -3.01
C LYS A 69 -5.36 -10.81 -1.84
N ASP A 70 -4.03 -10.91 -1.81
CA ASP A 70 -3.23 -10.25 -0.79
C ASP A 70 -3.18 -8.73 -1.06
N ARG A 71 -4.26 -8.04 -0.67
CA ARG A 71 -4.38 -6.58 -0.81
C ARG A 71 -3.25 -5.86 -0.08
N ARG A 72 -2.70 -6.45 0.98
CA ARG A 72 -1.60 -5.87 1.75
C ARG A 72 -0.35 -5.68 0.88
N ARG A 73 -0.09 -6.59 -0.07
CA ARG A 73 1.04 -6.45 -1.01
C ARG A 73 0.77 -5.51 -2.17
N LYS A 74 -0.50 -5.38 -2.58
CA LYS A 74 -0.88 -4.44 -3.63
C LYS A 74 -1.04 -3.01 -3.12
N ALA A 75 -1.28 -2.80 -1.82
CA ALA A 75 -1.54 -1.49 -1.26
C ALA A 75 -0.45 -0.46 -1.60
N ALA A 76 0.83 -0.82 -1.46
CA ALA A 76 1.93 0.09 -1.81
C ALA A 76 1.94 0.44 -3.30
N LEU A 77 1.72 -0.54 -4.18
CA LEU A 77 1.65 -0.33 -5.64
C LEU A 77 0.44 0.54 -6.03
N ILE A 78 -0.74 0.23 -5.48
CA ILE A 78 -1.98 0.96 -5.74
C ILE A 78 -1.84 2.40 -5.26
N ASN A 79 -1.31 2.61 -4.05
CA ASN A 79 -1.09 3.95 -3.51
C ASN A 79 -0.10 4.73 -4.39
N ALA A 80 1.01 4.11 -4.81
CA ALA A 80 1.97 4.75 -5.70
C ALA A 80 1.35 5.12 -7.06
N GLU A 81 0.52 4.23 -7.62
CA GLU A 81 -0.19 4.48 -8.87
C GLU A 81 -1.21 5.62 -8.73
N GLN A 82 -1.97 5.65 -7.62
CA GLN A 82 -2.91 6.73 -7.31
C GLN A 82 -2.19 8.07 -7.13
N SER A 83 -1.09 8.09 -6.38
CA SER A 83 -0.25 9.29 -6.24
C SER A 83 0.25 9.77 -7.59
N ASN A 84 0.71 8.86 -8.46
CA ASN A 84 1.20 9.25 -9.78
C ASN A 84 0.11 9.86 -10.66
N LYS A 85 -1.08 9.26 -10.71
CA LYS A 85 -2.23 9.80 -11.45
C LYS A 85 -2.60 11.20 -10.97
N ARG A 86 -2.65 11.39 -9.65
CA ARG A 86 -2.89 12.70 -9.04
C ARG A 86 -1.87 13.74 -9.50
N TYR A 87 -0.57 13.42 -9.46
CA TYR A 87 0.46 14.36 -9.93
C TYR A 87 0.34 14.65 -11.44
N GLN A 88 -0.03 13.65 -12.26
CA GLN A 88 -0.24 13.84 -13.69
C GLN A 88 -1.41 14.79 -14.00
N GLU A 89 -2.52 14.65 -13.28
CA GLU A 89 -3.69 15.53 -13.43
C GLU A 89 -3.35 16.97 -13.03
N LEU A 90 -2.68 17.15 -11.90
CA LEU A 90 -2.25 18.47 -11.42
C LEU A 90 -1.27 19.14 -12.40
N LEU A 91 -0.34 18.39 -12.98
CA LEU A 91 0.59 18.94 -13.98
C LEU A 91 -0.15 19.39 -15.24
N LYS A 92 -1.16 18.63 -15.69
CA LYS A 92 -1.98 19.00 -16.84
C LYS A 92 -2.79 20.26 -16.57
N GLN A 93 -3.38 20.38 -15.38
CA GLN A 93 -4.10 21.59 -14.98
C GLN A 93 -3.15 22.80 -14.96
N LEU A 94 -1.98 22.67 -14.34
CA LEU A 94 -0.98 23.74 -14.30
C LEU A 94 -0.58 24.21 -15.70
N ILE A 95 -0.25 23.28 -16.60
CA ILE A 95 0.10 23.60 -17.98
C ILE A 95 -1.10 24.24 -18.69
N GLY A 96 -2.32 23.74 -18.45
CA GLY A 96 -3.55 24.30 -19.00
C GLY A 96 -3.78 25.75 -18.59
N THR A 97 -3.62 26.07 -17.31
CA THR A 97 -3.71 27.46 -16.81
C THR A 97 -2.63 28.35 -17.40
N LEU A 98 -1.40 27.86 -17.58
CA LEU A 98 -0.32 28.64 -18.18
C LEU A 98 -0.52 28.88 -19.70
N MET A 99 -1.17 27.96 -20.39
CA MET A 99 -1.39 28.04 -21.84
C MET A 99 -2.66 28.80 -22.22
N PHE A 100 -3.72 28.66 -21.43
CA PHE A 100 -5.07 29.11 -21.78
C PHE A 100 -5.74 29.96 -20.70
N GLY A 101 -5.11 30.14 -19.54
CA GLY A 101 -5.64 30.97 -18.48
C GLY A 101 -5.57 32.46 -18.83
N ASP A 102 -6.51 33.22 -18.28
CA ASP A 102 -6.45 34.68 -18.33
C ASP A 102 -5.41 35.25 -17.36
N ASP A 103 -5.11 36.54 -17.50
CA ASP A 103 -4.09 37.21 -16.67
C ASP A 103 -4.43 37.17 -15.17
N GLU A 104 -5.72 37.13 -14.81
CA GLU A 104 -6.20 37.02 -13.43
C GLU A 104 -5.89 35.63 -12.85
N GLN A 105 -6.21 34.56 -13.60
CA GLN A 105 -5.92 33.18 -13.23
C GLN A 105 -4.41 32.92 -13.10
N ILE A 106 -3.61 33.43 -14.05
CA ILE A 106 -2.15 33.31 -14.01
C ILE A 106 -1.57 34.08 -12.82
N SER A 107 -2.09 35.28 -12.54
CA SER A 107 -1.66 36.09 -11.39
C SER A 107 -2.02 35.42 -10.06
N ALA A 108 -3.24 34.91 -9.93
CA ALA A 108 -3.69 34.17 -8.76
C ALA A 108 -2.83 32.91 -8.52
N LEU A 109 -2.57 32.12 -9.57
CA LEU A 109 -1.69 30.94 -9.50
C LEU A 109 -0.27 31.33 -9.03
N LYS A 110 0.28 32.42 -9.58
CA LYS A 110 1.63 32.90 -9.23
C LYS A 110 1.71 33.37 -7.77
N GLU A 111 0.72 34.11 -7.30
CA GLU A 111 0.65 34.58 -5.91
C GLU A 111 0.48 33.41 -4.95
N PHE A 112 -0.36 32.44 -5.32
CA PHE A 112 -0.57 31.20 -4.57
C PHE A 112 0.71 30.37 -4.41
N VAL A 113 1.43 30.10 -5.51
CA VAL A 113 2.71 29.36 -5.48
C VAL A 113 3.76 30.07 -4.62
N ARG A 114 3.72 31.41 -4.55
CA ARG A 114 4.64 32.20 -3.72
C ARG A 114 4.28 32.20 -2.24
N TYR A 115 3.01 32.06 -1.88
CA TYR A 115 2.55 32.16 -0.49
C TYR A 115 2.50 30.81 0.24
N HIS A 116 2.41 29.69 -0.48
CA HIS A 116 2.39 28.37 0.13
C HIS A 116 3.80 27.84 0.46
N ALA A 117 4.00 27.44 1.71
CA ALA A 117 5.30 27.03 2.26
C ALA A 117 5.77 25.63 1.81
N SER A 118 4.92 24.82 1.17
CA SER A 118 5.29 23.51 0.64
C SER A 118 4.57 23.17 -0.65
N VAL A 119 5.26 22.40 -1.49
CA VAL A 119 4.71 21.89 -2.76
C VAL A 119 3.47 21.03 -2.51
N GLU A 120 3.43 20.22 -1.44
CA GLU A 120 2.25 19.41 -1.10
C GLU A 120 1.02 20.27 -0.78
N SER A 121 1.21 21.39 -0.08
CA SER A 121 0.09 22.32 0.21
C SER A 121 -0.51 22.92 -1.05
N CYS A 122 0.33 23.20 -2.06
CA CYS A 122 -0.16 23.69 -3.35
C CYS A 122 -0.97 22.62 -4.10
N LEU A 123 -0.53 21.37 -4.04
CA LEU A 123 -1.13 20.24 -4.77
C LEU A 123 -2.46 19.78 -4.18
N ASP A 124 -2.67 19.96 -2.86
CA ASP A 124 -3.92 19.59 -2.21
C ASP A 124 -5.11 20.49 -2.60
N LEU A 125 -4.86 21.76 -2.90
CA LEU A 125 -5.89 22.73 -3.28
C LEU A 125 -6.18 22.75 -4.78
N LEU A 126 -5.16 22.67 -5.64
CA LEU A 126 -5.37 22.57 -7.09
C LEU A 126 -6.17 21.31 -7.48
N GLY A 127 -6.09 20.25 -6.68
CA GLY A 127 -6.87 19.02 -6.88
C GLY A 127 -8.34 19.11 -6.42
N SER A 128 -8.81 20.26 -5.92
CA SER A 128 -10.18 20.43 -5.42
C SER A 128 -11.14 21.11 -6.42
N GLU A 129 -10.64 21.60 -7.56
CA GLU A 129 -11.44 22.24 -8.61
C GLU A 129 -12.01 21.25 -9.65
N ASP A 130 -12.54 20.11 -9.21
CA ASP A 130 -13.30 19.19 -10.06
C ASP A 130 -14.72 19.01 -9.50
N GLN A 131 -15.57 20.02 -9.73
CA GLN A 131 -17.03 19.84 -9.79
C GLN A 131 -17.42 19.82 -11.28
N PRO A 132 -17.55 18.65 -11.92
CA PRO A 132 -18.29 18.57 -13.17
C PRO A 132 -19.76 18.82 -12.83
N SER A 133 -20.21 20.05 -13.07
CA SER A 133 -21.63 20.46 -13.09
C SER A 133 -22.37 19.75 -14.22
N SER A 134 -22.60 18.45 -14.06
CA SER A 134 -23.49 17.68 -14.91
C SER A 134 -24.91 17.79 -14.35
N SER A 135 -25.62 18.83 -14.80
CA SER A 135 -27.08 18.83 -14.76
C SER A 135 -27.59 17.88 -15.85
N PRO A 136 -28.42 16.87 -15.54
CA PRO A 136 -29.13 16.14 -16.57
C PRO A 136 -30.38 16.94 -16.91
N SER A 137 -30.37 17.62 -18.07
CA SER A 137 -31.59 18.16 -18.65
C SER A 137 -32.45 17.00 -19.15
N GLU A 138 -33.57 16.76 -18.47
CA GLU A 138 -34.70 16.01 -19.02
C GLU A 138 -35.12 16.61 -20.37
N THR A 139 -35.31 15.76 -21.39
CA THR A 139 -36.16 16.11 -22.53
C THR A 139 -36.78 14.86 -23.15
N ARG A 140 -38.08 14.72 -22.84
CA ARG A 140 -39.21 14.21 -23.63
C ARG A 140 -39.13 12.87 -24.36
#